data_AF-A0A2M6NSH8-F1
#
_entry.id   AF-A0A2M6NSH8-F1
#
_cell.length_a   1.000
_cell.length_b   1.000
_cell.length_c   1.000
_cell.angle_alpha   90.00
_cell.angle_beta   90.00
_cell.angle_gamma   90.00
#
_symmetry.space_group_name_H-M   'P 1'
#
loop_
_entity.id
_entity.type
_entity.pdbx_description
1 polymer ?
#
loop_
_entity_poly.entity_id
_entity_poly.type
_entity_poly.pdbx_seq_one_letter_code
_entity_poly.pdbx_strand_id
1 'polypeptide(L)'
;MERHKKMEEENIQTPEEGTEQEELTPEKETSEEATGSEVIEPEPEKKPSEPVVDYKIKFGKSTAENQILNERIKKLESRLGLITSDETPTDTEMKEKYPYWDEMMDLEKKLAINQAILERRVNKTSLSILEMAEEKRWNEEFDRFLEKAEILNQFPGLKGKEKDFRKYAKKPTHKGMDLEVIAKAFLYNPEKEPPKEKVPSKPVLEKGSGGGGQPPKTGMSPEEIKLLRVQDPKLYNLYVKQGKIKLEE
;
A
#
# COMPACT_ATOMS: atom_id res chain seq x y z
N MET A 1 -1.70 62.49 62.64
CA MET A 1 -2.92 61.68 62.51
C MET A 1 -2.55 60.24 62.82
N GLU A 2 -2.90 59.81 64.03
CA GLU A 2 -2.75 58.46 64.54
C GLU A 2 -3.64 57.47 63.75
N ARG A 3 -3.21 56.20 63.65
CA ARG A 3 -3.98 55.01 64.09
C ARG A 3 -3.24 53.70 63.74
N HIS A 4 -2.66 53.13 64.78
CA HIS A 4 -2.66 51.72 65.19
C HIS A 4 -3.05 50.61 64.18
N LYS A 5 -2.08 49.73 63.90
CA LYS A 5 -2.02 48.29 64.27
C LYS A 5 -3.33 47.63 64.80
N LYS A 6 -3.85 46.61 64.10
CA LYS A 6 -4.51 45.37 64.60
C LYS A 6 -4.89 44.47 63.40
N MET A 7 -4.51 43.17 63.42
CA MET A 7 -5.41 41.98 63.53
C MET A 7 -6.31 41.81 62.28
N GLU A 8 -6.59 40.66 61.69
CA GLU A 8 -6.47 39.22 61.99
C GLU A 8 -6.91 38.49 60.70
N GLU A 9 -6.37 37.29 60.51
CA GLU A 9 -7.03 36.05 60.04
C GLU A 9 -7.80 35.94 58.70
N GLU A 10 -7.30 34.97 57.92
CA GLU A 10 -8.01 33.93 57.15
C GLU A 10 -9.54 34.04 57.02
N ASN A 11 -10.05 34.14 55.80
CA ASN A 11 -11.06 33.18 55.33
C ASN A 11 -11.17 33.14 53.80
N ILE A 12 -11.11 31.94 53.27
CA ILE A 12 -11.17 31.58 51.85
C ILE A 12 -12.63 31.18 51.61
N GLN A 13 -13.41 31.99 50.90
CA GLN A 13 -14.79 31.63 50.57
C GLN A 13 -14.85 30.78 49.29
N THR A 14 -14.78 29.47 49.50
CA THR A 14 -15.35 28.45 48.62
C THR A 14 -16.85 28.31 48.97
N PRO A 15 -17.79 28.23 48.00
CA PRO A 15 -19.17 27.85 48.32
C PRO A 15 -19.29 26.33 48.48
N GLU A 16 -19.73 25.90 49.68
CA GLU A 16 -20.37 24.61 50.02
C GLU A 16 -21.59 24.35 49.12
N GLU A 17 -21.70 23.18 48.49
CA GLU A 17 -22.32 21.93 48.98
C GLU A 17 -23.83 21.86 48.71
N GLY A 18 -24.25 20.78 48.03
CA GLY A 18 -25.62 20.49 47.66
C GLY A 18 -25.76 19.05 47.15
N THR A 19 -25.94 18.12 48.10
CA THR A 19 -27.01 17.08 48.20
C THR A 19 -27.27 16.18 46.96
N GLU A 20 -27.40 14.84 46.96
CA GLU A 20 -27.92 13.80 47.87
C GLU A 20 -27.32 12.43 47.45
N GLN A 21 -26.61 11.71 48.32
CA GLN A 21 -27.01 10.48 49.04
C GLN A 21 -27.56 9.28 48.24
N GLU A 22 -26.74 8.22 48.26
CA GLU A 22 -27.02 6.79 48.07
C GLU A 22 -27.87 6.25 49.24
N GLU A 23 -28.92 5.46 48.98
CA GLU A 23 -29.29 4.36 49.90
C GLU A 23 -30.10 3.25 49.21
N LEU A 24 -29.85 2.03 49.67
CA LEU A 24 -30.29 0.73 49.16
C LEU A 24 -31.66 0.29 49.75
N THR A 25 -32.36 -0.55 48.97
CA THR A 25 -33.55 -1.44 49.22
C THR A 25 -33.64 -2.15 50.61
N PRO A 26 -34.73 -2.88 51.06
CA PRO A 26 -35.83 -3.58 50.32
C PRO A 26 -37.25 -3.77 51.01
N GLU A 27 -38.16 -4.47 50.31
CA GLU A 27 -39.33 -5.31 50.75
C GLU A 27 -40.60 -4.71 51.44
N LYS A 28 -41.81 -4.92 50.88
CA LYS A 28 -42.71 -6.08 51.15
C LYS A 28 -44.15 -5.90 50.61
N GLU A 29 -44.75 -7.03 50.22
CA GLU A 29 -46.08 -7.31 49.66
C GLU A 29 -47.29 -6.84 50.51
N THR A 30 -48.47 -6.66 49.89
CA THR A 30 -49.73 -7.45 50.11
C THR A 30 -51.05 -6.68 49.84
N SER A 31 -52.02 -7.41 49.25
CA SER A 31 -53.51 -7.25 49.23
C SER A 31 -54.15 -6.15 48.38
N GLU A 32 -54.94 -6.52 47.35
CA GLU A 32 -56.42 -6.76 47.36
C GLU A 32 -57.19 -5.43 47.32
N GLU A 33 -58.29 -5.20 46.60
CA GLU A 33 -59.16 -6.00 45.75
C GLU A 33 -60.04 -5.01 44.93
N ALA A 34 -60.28 -5.36 43.67
CA ALA A 34 -61.56 -5.37 42.93
C ALA A 34 -62.61 -4.22 42.97
N THR A 35 -63.35 -4.19 41.84
CA THR A 35 -64.67 -3.58 41.51
C THR A 35 -64.64 -2.16 40.94
N GLY A 36 -65.22 -1.80 39.79
CA GLY A 36 -66.03 -2.46 38.75
C GLY A 36 -66.95 -1.42 38.04
N SER A 37 -67.21 -1.59 36.74
CA SER A 37 -68.17 -0.88 35.81
C SER A 37 -67.50 0.12 34.81
N GLU A 38 -67.31 -0.15 33.50
CA GLU A 38 -68.27 -0.29 32.35
C GLU A 38 -68.79 1.13 31.90
N VAL A 39 -68.44 1.76 30.73
CA VAL A 39 -68.93 1.56 29.33
C VAL A 39 -68.37 2.66 28.34
N ILE A 40 -67.98 2.25 27.10
CA ILE A 40 -67.94 2.90 25.74
C ILE A 40 -66.88 3.97 25.30
N GLU A 41 -66.28 3.65 24.13
CA GLU A 41 -65.33 4.35 23.21
C GLU A 41 -65.70 5.75 22.70
N PRO A 42 -64.69 6.53 22.26
CA PRO A 42 -64.64 6.86 20.82
C PRO A 42 -63.24 6.80 20.15
N GLU A 43 -63.21 6.11 19.00
CA GLU A 43 -62.45 6.37 17.75
C GLU A 43 -60.90 6.58 17.80
N PRO A 44 -60.08 5.65 17.27
CA PRO A 44 -58.64 5.86 17.16
C PRO A 44 -58.26 6.66 15.89
N GLU A 45 -57.81 7.89 16.10
CA GLU A 45 -57.05 8.68 15.12
C GLU A 45 -55.79 7.93 14.65
N LYS A 46 -55.60 7.85 13.32
CA LYS A 46 -54.44 7.22 12.67
C LYS A 46 -53.15 7.98 12.99
N LYS A 47 -52.32 7.44 13.88
CA LYS A 47 -50.91 7.86 14.04
C LYS A 47 -50.07 7.37 12.85
N PRO A 48 -49.09 8.18 12.38
CA PRO A 48 -48.24 7.85 11.24
C PRO A 48 -47.41 6.60 11.54
N SER A 49 -47.43 5.64 10.60
CA SER A 49 -46.71 4.37 10.65
C SER A 49 -45.20 4.62 10.80
N GLU A 50 -44.66 4.38 12.00
CA GLU A 50 -43.22 4.18 12.17
C GLU A 50 -42.80 3.00 11.29
N PRO A 51 -41.70 3.10 10.52
CA PRO A 51 -41.27 1.99 9.67
C PRO A 51 -40.99 0.79 10.58
N VAL A 52 -41.60 -0.36 10.29
CA VAL A 52 -41.43 -1.60 11.06
C VAL A 52 -39.95 -1.96 11.05
N VAL A 53 -39.28 -1.64 12.14
CA VAL A 53 -37.86 -1.93 12.34
C VAL A 53 -37.74 -3.41 12.65
N ASP A 54 -37.06 -4.16 11.77
CA ASP A 54 -36.63 -5.51 12.10
C ASP A 54 -35.52 -5.43 13.16
N TYR A 55 -35.93 -5.55 14.42
CA TYR A 55 -35.05 -5.48 15.59
C TYR A 55 -33.97 -6.56 15.55
N LYS A 56 -34.21 -7.72 14.94
CA LYS A 56 -33.23 -8.80 14.83
C LYS A 56 -32.08 -8.39 13.91
N ILE A 57 -32.39 -7.73 12.78
CA ILE A 57 -31.37 -7.22 11.86
C ILE A 57 -30.62 -6.03 12.48
N LYS A 58 -31.30 -5.09 13.14
CA LYS A 58 -30.64 -3.96 13.80
C LYS A 58 -29.72 -4.41 14.93
N PHE A 59 -30.15 -5.35 15.76
CA PHE A 59 -29.33 -5.88 16.85
C PHE A 59 -28.13 -6.67 16.32
N GLY A 60 -28.31 -7.47 15.25
CA GLY A 60 -27.21 -8.17 14.59
C GLY A 60 -26.16 -7.22 14.01
N LYS A 61 -26.60 -6.16 13.30
CA LYS A 61 -25.72 -5.12 12.77
C LYS A 61 -25.03 -4.33 13.89
N SER A 62 -25.76 -3.95 14.93
CA SER A 62 -25.23 -3.25 16.10
C SER A 62 -24.19 -4.09 16.85
N THR A 63 -24.45 -5.39 17.04
CA THR A 63 -23.49 -6.31 17.66
C THR A 63 -22.23 -6.45 16.82
N ALA A 64 -22.36 -6.62 15.50
CA ALA A 64 -21.22 -6.70 14.60
C ALA A 64 -20.40 -5.40 14.59
N GLU A 65 -21.06 -4.25 14.59
CA GLU A 65 -20.40 -2.94 14.66
C GLU A 65 -19.68 -2.73 15.99
N ASN A 66 -20.31 -3.09 17.11
CA ASN A 66 -19.68 -3.04 18.43
C ASN A 66 -18.45 -3.95 18.54
N GLN A 67 -18.50 -5.14 17.94
CA GLN A 67 -17.32 -6.02 17.86
C GLN A 67 -16.19 -5.37 17.05
N ILE A 68 -16.51 -4.78 15.89
CA ILE A 68 -15.53 -4.05 15.07
C ILE A 68 -14.94 -2.87 15.85
N LEU A 69 -15.77 -2.13 16.58
CA LEU A 69 -15.36 -0.99 17.38
C LEU A 69 -14.44 -1.43 18.53
N ASN A 70 -14.78 -2.50 19.24
CA ASN A 70 -13.94 -3.05 20.30
C ASN A 70 -12.58 -3.52 19.77
N GLU A 71 -12.55 -4.20 18.62
CA GLU A 71 -11.29 -4.59 17.99
C GLU A 71 -10.46 -3.38 17.52
N ARG A 72 -11.11 -2.30 17.07
CA ARG A 72 -10.42 -1.03 16.78
C ARG A 72 -9.85 -0.40 18.04
N ILE A 73 -10.62 -0.36 19.13
CA ILE A 73 -10.16 0.16 20.42
C ILE A 73 -8.94 -0.64 20.90
N LYS A 74 -9.00 -1.98 20.92
CA LYS A 74 -7.85 -2.83 21.29
C LYS A 74 -6.61 -2.56 20.45
N LYS A 75 -6.77 -2.38 19.13
CA LYS A 75 -5.65 -2.04 18.24
C LYS A 75 -5.08 -0.66 18.54
N LEU A 76 -5.92 0.32 18.85
CA LEU A 76 -5.49 1.66 19.24
C LEU A 76 -4.79 1.64 20.60
N GLU A 77 -5.32 0.92 21.59
CA GLU A 77 -4.71 0.74 22.91
C GLU A 77 -3.37 0.02 22.82
N SER A 78 -3.28 -1.05 22.04
CA SER A 78 -2.01 -1.75 21.80
C SER A 78 -0.98 -0.84 21.15
N ARG A 79 -1.40 -0.05 20.15
CA ARG A 79 -0.54 0.93 19.49
C ARG A 79 -0.12 2.05 20.45
N LEU A 80 -1.04 2.55 21.26
CA LEU A 80 -0.76 3.60 22.24
C LEU A 80 0.20 3.09 23.32
N GLY A 81 -0.03 1.88 23.84
CA GLY A 81 0.82 1.24 24.84
C GLY A 81 2.25 1.07 24.35
N LEU A 82 2.44 0.55 23.13
CA LEU A 82 3.75 0.45 22.47
C LEU A 82 4.40 1.83 22.29
N ILE A 83 3.63 2.83 21.86
CA ILE A 83 4.14 4.20 21.71
C ILE A 83 4.58 4.77 23.07
N THR A 84 3.79 4.59 24.13
CA THR A 84 4.12 5.12 25.45
C THR A 84 5.29 4.40 26.10
N SER A 85 5.41 3.08 25.92
CA SER A 85 6.52 2.30 26.48
C SER A 85 7.84 2.61 25.79
N ASP A 86 7.83 2.71 24.46
CA ASP A 86 9.04 2.98 23.67
C ASP A 86 9.49 4.45 23.80
N GLU A 87 8.56 5.35 24.13
CA GLU A 87 8.87 6.78 24.28
C GLU A 87 9.53 7.12 25.62
N THR A 88 9.18 6.45 26.72
CA THR A 88 9.78 6.71 28.04
C THR A 88 11.26 6.31 28.07
N PRO A 89 12.18 7.26 28.25
CA PRO A 89 13.60 6.94 28.36
C PRO A 89 13.87 6.07 29.57
N THR A 90 14.71 5.06 29.40
CA THR A 90 15.18 4.24 30.52
C THR A 90 16.17 5.04 31.36
N ASP A 91 16.21 4.78 32.67
CA ASP A 91 17.15 5.45 33.61
C ASP A 91 18.62 5.38 33.13
N THR A 92 19.00 4.27 32.51
CA THR A 92 20.33 4.08 31.91
C THR A 92 20.60 5.03 30.74
N GLU A 93 19.61 5.31 29.90
CA GLU A 93 19.72 6.24 28.77
C GLU A 93 19.83 7.69 29.28
N MET A 94 19.15 7.99 30.38
CA MET A 94 19.23 9.30 31.03
C MET A 94 20.59 9.52 31.69
N LYS A 95 21.19 8.48 32.30
CA LYS A 95 22.57 8.49 32.83
C LYS A 95 23.63 8.70 31.75
N GLU A 96 23.42 8.11 30.57
CA GLU A 96 24.30 8.33 29.42
C GLU A 96 24.24 9.79 28.93
N LYS A 97 23.05 10.37 28.86
CA LYS A 97 22.85 11.76 28.39
C LYS A 97 23.24 12.80 29.44
N TYR A 98 23.06 12.49 30.72
CA TYR A 98 23.34 13.38 31.85
C TYR A 98 24.22 12.65 32.87
N PRO A 99 25.56 12.89 32.87
CA PRO A 99 26.48 12.21 33.78
C PRO A 99 26.19 12.41 35.28
N TYR A 100 25.56 13.54 35.63
CA TYR A 100 25.14 13.90 36.99
C TYR A 100 23.67 13.52 37.26
N TRP A 101 23.14 12.53 36.54
CA TRP A 101 21.74 12.11 36.65
C TRP A 101 21.33 11.76 38.07
N ASP A 102 22.15 11.00 38.80
CA ASP A 102 21.82 10.57 40.16
C ASP A 102 21.80 11.76 41.14
N GLU A 103 22.58 12.80 40.88
CA GLU A 103 22.71 14.01 41.69
C GLU A 103 21.66 15.09 41.38
N MET A 104 20.98 15.02 40.22
CA MET A 104 19.91 15.96 39.88
C MET A 104 18.74 15.85 40.86
N MET A 105 18.11 17.00 41.13
CA MET A 105 16.88 17.05 41.93
C MET A 105 15.74 16.35 41.19
N ASP A 106 14.75 15.84 41.93
CA ASP A 106 13.60 15.13 41.34
C ASP A 106 12.83 15.97 40.29
N LEU A 107 12.77 17.28 40.48
CA LEU A 107 12.17 18.20 39.50
C LEU A 107 13.00 18.29 38.22
N GLU A 108 14.33 18.36 38.35
CA GLU A 108 15.26 18.39 37.22
C GLU A 108 15.24 17.07 36.45
N LYS A 109 15.20 15.93 37.17
CA LYS A 109 15.01 14.60 36.59
C LYS A 109 13.71 14.52 35.79
N LYS A 110 12.58 14.96 36.37
CA LYS A 110 11.28 14.98 35.67
C LYS A 110 11.30 15.87 34.42
N LEU A 111 11.91 17.05 34.51
CA LEU A 111 12.03 17.96 33.37
C LEU A 111 12.88 17.33 32.25
N ALA A 112 14.01 16.73 32.60
CA ALA A 112 14.89 16.06 31.65
C ALA A 112 14.24 14.85 30.99
N ILE A 113 13.47 14.03 31.73
CA ILE A 113 12.67 12.92 31.18
C ILE A 113 11.65 13.47 30.18
N ASN A 114 10.88 14.49 30.57
CA ASN A 114 9.88 15.10 29.70
C ASN A 114 10.51 15.67 28.43
N GLN A 115 11.65 16.35 28.55
CA GLN A 115 12.40 16.88 27.42
C GLN A 115 12.87 15.76 26.47
N ALA A 116 13.39 14.66 27.01
CA ALA A 116 13.81 13.53 26.20
C ALA A 116 12.64 12.83 25.49
N ILE A 117 11.47 12.71 26.15
CA ILE A 117 10.22 12.24 25.52
C ILE A 117 9.81 13.17 24.38
N LEU A 118 9.85 14.48 24.61
CA LEU A 118 9.49 15.48 23.60
C LEU A 118 10.44 15.42 22.39
N GLU A 119 11.75 15.34 22.61
CA GLU A 119 12.73 15.19 21.53
C GLU A 119 12.48 13.93 20.70
N ARG A 120 12.21 12.80 21.33
CA ARG A 120 11.86 11.56 20.62
C ARG A 120 10.60 11.72 19.77
N ARG A 121 9.55 12.36 20.33
CA ARG A 121 8.32 12.66 19.60
C ARG A 121 8.55 13.57 18.42
N VAL A 122 9.31 14.65 18.61
CA VAL A 122 9.65 15.60 17.54
C VAL A 122 10.47 14.91 16.44
N ASN A 123 11.43 14.06 16.79
CA ASN A 123 12.21 13.32 15.81
C ASN A 123 11.33 12.36 15.00
N LYS A 124 10.44 11.62 15.67
CA LYS A 124 9.50 10.71 15.01
C LYS A 124 8.53 11.43 14.08
N THR A 125 7.97 12.56 14.53
CA THR A 125 7.08 13.37 13.69
C THR A 125 7.84 14.02 12.54
N SER A 126 9.07 14.47 12.76
CA SER A 126 9.95 15.01 11.71
C SER A 126 10.21 13.98 10.62
N LEU A 127 10.58 12.74 10.98
CA LEU A 127 10.75 11.64 10.03
C LEU A 127 9.47 11.36 9.24
N SER A 128 8.31 11.31 9.92
CA SER A 128 7.02 11.13 9.25
C SER A 128 6.69 12.28 8.29
N ILE A 129 7.00 13.53 8.65
CA ILE A 129 6.80 14.69 7.76
C ILE A 129 7.70 14.59 6.53
N LEU A 130 8.95 14.14 6.69
CA LEU A 130 9.87 13.91 5.56
C LEU A 130 9.32 12.83 4.61
N GLU A 131 8.87 11.69 5.15
CA GLU A 131 8.25 10.63 4.36
C GLU A 131 7.01 11.15 3.61
N MET A 132 6.12 11.90 4.28
CA MET A 132 4.97 12.52 3.64
C MET A 132 5.35 13.52 2.55
N ALA A 133 6.42 14.29 2.76
CA ALA A 133 6.91 15.23 1.76
C ALA A 133 7.49 14.51 0.53
N GLU A 134 8.23 13.42 0.73
CA GLU A 134 8.71 12.55 -0.34
C GLU A 134 7.55 11.93 -1.12
N GLU A 135 6.54 11.40 -0.44
CA GLU A 135 5.35 10.87 -1.10
C GLU A 135 4.62 11.92 -1.92
N LYS A 136 4.46 13.15 -1.40
CA LYS A 136 3.85 14.26 -2.13
C LYS A 136 4.66 14.61 -3.39
N ARG A 137 5.97 14.78 -3.25
CA ARG A 137 6.87 15.05 -4.39
C ARG A 137 6.77 13.96 -5.45
N TRP A 138 6.79 12.70 -5.04
CA TRP A 138 6.66 11.57 -5.95
C TRP A 138 5.28 11.55 -6.65
N ASN A 139 4.19 11.85 -5.94
CA ASN A 139 2.86 11.93 -6.56
C ASN A 139 2.80 13.08 -7.59
N GLU A 140 3.40 14.24 -7.29
CA GLU A 140 3.49 15.35 -8.25
C GLU A 140 4.34 14.99 -9.47
N GLU A 141 5.48 14.32 -9.28
CA GLU A 141 6.31 13.81 -10.38
C GLU A 141 5.56 12.80 -11.24
N PHE A 142 4.79 11.92 -10.61
CA PHE A 142 3.94 10.95 -11.29
C PHE A 142 2.82 11.62 -12.09
N ASP A 143 2.16 12.63 -11.54
CA ASP A 143 1.11 13.38 -12.24
C ASP A 143 1.70 14.16 -13.42
N ARG A 144 2.84 14.84 -13.22
CA ARG A 144 3.60 15.49 -14.30
C ARG A 144 4.03 14.51 -15.39
N PHE A 145 4.40 13.28 -15.02
CA PHE A 145 4.76 12.23 -15.97
C PHE A 145 3.56 11.79 -16.81
N LEU A 146 2.40 11.58 -16.18
CA LEU A 146 1.17 11.23 -16.90
C LEU A 146 0.73 12.33 -17.88
N GLU A 147 0.79 13.59 -17.45
CA GLU A 147 0.49 14.74 -18.32
C GLU A 147 1.44 14.78 -19.53
N LYS A 148 2.75 14.64 -19.31
CA LYS A 148 3.74 14.58 -20.40
C LYS A 148 3.51 13.39 -21.32
N ALA A 149 3.25 12.21 -20.75
CA ALA A 149 3.03 10.99 -21.53
C ALA A 149 1.77 11.09 -22.40
N GLU A 150 0.72 11.74 -21.91
CA GLU A 150 -0.50 12.02 -22.69
C GLU A 150 -0.23 13.03 -23.81
N ILE A 151 0.49 14.12 -23.52
CA ILE A 151 0.84 15.14 -24.53
C ILE A 151 1.75 14.57 -25.62
N LEU A 152 2.73 13.74 -25.24
CA LEU A 152 3.76 13.21 -26.15
C LEU A 152 3.32 11.90 -26.85
N ASN A 153 2.13 11.36 -26.57
CA ASN A 153 1.65 10.05 -27.07
C ASN A 153 2.67 8.90 -26.88
N GLN A 154 3.61 9.03 -25.94
CA GLN A 154 4.71 8.07 -25.76
C GLN A 154 4.22 6.71 -25.28
N PHE A 155 3.11 6.68 -24.54
CA PHE A 155 2.55 5.47 -23.95
C PHE A 155 1.02 5.40 -24.10
N PRO A 156 0.49 5.10 -25.30
CA PRO A 156 -0.96 5.06 -25.52
C PRO A 156 -1.66 3.99 -24.67
N GLY A 157 -0.96 2.90 -24.32
CA GLY A 157 -1.51 1.82 -23.49
C GLY A 157 -1.69 2.16 -22.01
N LEU A 158 -1.15 3.30 -21.56
CA LEU A 158 -1.32 3.79 -20.18
C LEU A 158 -2.66 4.53 -19.99
N LYS A 159 -3.23 5.07 -21.08
CA LYS A 159 -4.49 5.82 -21.03
C LYS A 159 -5.62 4.93 -20.51
N GLY A 160 -6.26 5.35 -19.41
CA GLY A 160 -7.31 4.59 -18.74
C GLY A 160 -6.84 3.52 -17.74
N LYS A 161 -5.52 3.25 -17.63
CA LYS A 161 -4.92 2.33 -16.64
C LYS A 161 -4.07 3.04 -15.57
N GLU A 162 -4.20 4.36 -15.47
CA GLU A 162 -3.38 5.21 -14.59
C GLU A 162 -3.44 4.81 -13.11
N LYS A 163 -4.62 4.42 -12.61
CA LYS A 163 -4.79 3.98 -11.22
C LYS A 163 -4.03 2.69 -10.93
N ASP A 164 -4.04 1.75 -11.88
CA ASP A 164 -3.33 0.48 -11.75
C ASP A 164 -1.83 0.67 -11.93
N PHE A 165 -1.43 1.56 -12.84
CA PHE A 165 -0.04 1.98 -12.99
C PHE A 165 0.49 2.64 -11.73
N ARG A 166 -0.28 3.52 -11.08
CA ARG A 166 0.10 4.15 -9.81
C ARG A 166 0.31 3.11 -8.70
N LYS A 167 -0.57 2.11 -8.61
CA LYS A 167 -0.40 1.00 -7.65
C LYS A 167 0.81 0.14 -7.97
N TYR A 168 1.07 -0.11 -9.26
CA TYR A 168 2.24 -0.85 -9.70
C TYR A 168 3.52 -0.10 -9.33
N ALA A 169 3.62 1.19 -9.64
CA ALA A 169 4.80 2.01 -9.34
C ALA A 169 5.05 2.18 -7.83
N LYS A 170 4.01 2.16 -6.98
CA LYS A 170 4.13 2.22 -5.51
C LYS A 170 4.67 0.95 -4.85
N LYS A 171 4.88 -0.15 -5.58
CA LYS A 171 5.42 -1.38 -4.96
C LYS A 171 6.85 -1.13 -4.48
N PRO A 172 7.27 -1.73 -3.35
CA PRO A 172 8.63 -1.58 -2.81
C PRO A 172 9.71 -1.98 -3.83
N THR A 173 9.42 -2.95 -4.70
CA THR A 173 10.31 -3.40 -5.79
C THR A 173 10.60 -2.35 -6.84
N HIS A 174 9.76 -1.32 -6.95
CA HIS A 174 9.86 -0.27 -7.97
C HIS A 174 10.19 1.11 -7.40
N LYS A 175 10.34 1.22 -6.07
CA LYS A 175 10.72 2.47 -5.41
C LYS A 175 12.12 2.89 -5.88
N GLY A 176 12.25 4.13 -6.36
CA GLY A 176 13.51 4.69 -6.84
C GLY A 176 13.89 4.37 -8.29
N MET A 177 13.07 3.61 -9.03
CA MET A 177 13.24 3.45 -10.47
C MET A 177 12.59 4.60 -11.24
N ASP A 178 13.15 4.91 -12.41
CA ASP A 178 12.60 5.94 -13.30
C ASP A 178 11.21 5.55 -13.83
N LEU A 179 10.30 6.52 -13.86
CA LEU A 179 8.88 6.32 -14.21
C LEU A 179 8.72 5.81 -15.64
N GLU A 180 9.60 6.19 -16.57
CA GLU A 180 9.60 5.68 -17.94
C GLU A 180 9.89 4.17 -18.00
N VAL A 181 10.83 3.68 -17.19
CA VAL A 181 11.19 2.26 -17.13
C VAL A 181 10.05 1.46 -16.53
N ILE A 182 9.44 1.99 -15.46
CA ILE A 182 8.27 1.37 -14.83
C ILE A 182 7.09 1.34 -15.81
N ALA A 183 6.86 2.41 -16.57
CA ALA A 183 5.81 2.48 -17.60
C ALA A 183 6.02 1.41 -18.69
N LYS A 184 7.25 1.28 -19.21
CA LYS A 184 7.61 0.24 -20.18
C LYS A 184 7.40 -1.16 -19.61
N ALA A 185 7.83 -1.40 -18.37
CA ALA A 185 7.65 -2.68 -17.69
C ALA A 185 6.17 -3.01 -17.43
N PHE A 186 5.36 -2.01 -17.09
CA PHE A 186 3.92 -2.19 -16.88
C PHE A 186 3.17 -2.51 -18.17
N LEU A 187 3.57 -1.89 -19.29
CA LEU A 187 2.98 -2.14 -20.60
C LEU A 187 3.56 -3.36 -21.32
N TYR A 188 4.63 -3.94 -20.78
CA TYR A 188 5.27 -5.12 -21.35
C TYR A 188 4.31 -6.32 -21.30
N ASN A 189 3.79 -6.68 -22.48
CA ASN A 189 2.99 -7.88 -22.68
C ASN A 189 3.86 -8.92 -23.40
N PRO A 190 4.27 -10.03 -22.74
CA PRO A 190 5.09 -11.06 -23.38
C PRO A 190 4.37 -11.80 -24.53
N GLU A 191 3.03 -11.67 -24.63
CA GLU A 191 2.22 -12.31 -25.67
C GLU A 191 2.07 -11.48 -26.96
N LYS A 192 2.38 -10.17 -26.93
CA LYS A 192 2.18 -9.27 -28.08
C LYS A 192 3.44 -9.01 -28.90
N GLU A 193 4.61 -9.37 -28.40
CA GLU A 193 5.79 -9.43 -29.24
C GLU A 193 5.74 -10.75 -30.04
N PRO A 194 5.83 -10.72 -31.39
CA PRO A 194 6.17 -11.95 -32.10
C PRO A 194 7.44 -12.48 -31.44
N PRO A 195 7.53 -13.78 -31.13
CA PRO A 195 8.70 -14.34 -30.45
C PRO A 195 9.93 -13.82 -31.17
N LYS A 196 10.72 -12.98 -30.49
CA LYS A 196 11.95 -12.42 -31.07
C LYS A 196 12.67 -13.61 -31.70
N GLU A 197 12.74 -13.60 -33.02
CA GLU A 197 13.48 -14.62 -33.75
C GLU A 197 14.81 -14.71 -33.03
N LYS A 198 15.09 -15.89 -32.45
CA LYS A 198 16.32 -16.11 -31.70
C LYS A 198 17.43 -15.71 -32.65
N VAL A 199 18.00 -14.52 -32.44
CA VAL A 199 19.14 -14.07 -33.22
C VAL A 199 20.14 -15.20 -33.00
N PRO A 200 20.53 -15.95 -34.04
CA PRO A 200 21.36 -17.12 -33.85
C PRO A 200 22.60 -16.63 -33.13
N SER A 201 22.76 -17.07 -31.88
CA SER A 201 23.90 -16.69 -31.05
C SER A 201 25.14 -17.05 -31.86
N LYS A 202 25.84 -16.02 -32.35
CA LYS A 202 27.10 -16.23 -33.04
C LYS A 202 28.00 -16.93 -32.02
N PRO A 203 28.45 -18.17 -32.29
CA PRO A 203 29.27 -18.88 -31.32
C PRO A 203 30.50 -18.03 -31.02
N VAL A 204 30.72 -17.77 -29.73
CA VAL A 204 31.85 -16.96 -29.20
C VAL A 204 33.20 -17.59 -29.50
N LEU A 205 33.20 -18.87 -29.86
CA LEU A 205 34.34 -19.60 -30.39
C LEU A 205 34.13 -19.81 -31.89
N GLU A 206 35.18 -19.54 -32.68
CA GLU A 206 35.21 -19.97 -34.08
C GLU A 206 34.94 -21.48 -34.11
N LYS A 207 33.84 -21.87 -34.75
CA LYS A 207 33.52 -23.28 -34.96
C LYS A 207 34.67 -23.86 -35.77
N GLY A 208 35.51 -24.65 -35.11
CA GLY A 208 36.65 -25.30 -35.76
C GLY A 208 36.20 -25.93 -37.06
N SER A 209 36.78 -25.46 -38.17
CA SER A 209 36.61 -26.04 -39.49
C SER A 209 37.31 -27.39 -39.53
N GLY A 210 36.74 -28.37 -38.83
CA GLY A 210 37.08 -29.77 -38.98
C GLY A 210 36.63 -30.18 -40.39
N GLY A 211 37.60 -30.50 -41.24
CA GLY A 211 37.43 -30.78 -42.66
C GLY A 211 36.42 -31.89 -42.95
N GLY A 212 35.16 -31.53 -43.02
CA GLY A 212 34.10 -32.26 -43.67
C GLY A 212 33.66 -31.45 -44.88
N GLY A 213 34.44 -31.51 -45.95
CA GLY A 213 34.07 -30.89 -47.21
C GLY A 213 32.74 -31.46 -47.67
N GLN A 214 31.68 -30.66 -47.65
CA GLN A 214 30.55 -30.94 -48.53
C GLN A 214 31.12 -30.96 -49.95
N PRO A 215 30.90 -32.03 -50.74
CA PRO A 215 31.32 -32.01 -52.13
C PRO A 215 30.67 -30.78 -52.77
N PRO A 216 31.41 -29.99 -53.56
CA PRO A 216 30.82 -28.84 -54.21
C PRO A 216 29.59 -29.33 -54.98
N LYS A 217 28.47 -28.62 -54.88
CA LYS A 217 27.34 -28.80 -55.81
C LYS A 217 27.78 -28.29 -57.18
N THR A 218 28.73 -28.97 -57.79
CA THR A 218 29.15 -28.79 -59.18
C THR A 218 28.18 -29.61 -60.03
N GLY A 219 27.20 -28.92 -60.57
CA GLY A 219 26.31 -29.43 -61.59
C GLY A 219 25.31 -28.36 -61.96
N MET A 220 25.19 -28.07 -63.27
CA MET A 220 24.06 -27.32 -63.83
C MET A 220 22.74 -27.96 -63.35
N SER A 221 21.68 -27.15 -63.29
CA SER A 221 20.35 -27.67 -62.93
C SER A 221 19.95 -28.81 -63.88
N PRO A 222 19.26 -29.86 -63.40
CA PRO A 222 18.79 -30.96 -64.25
C PRO A 222 17.92 -30.49 -65.42
N GLU A 223 17.27 -29.33 -65.29
CA GLU A 223 16.51 -28.70 -66.38
C GLU A 223 17.41 -28.08 -67.44
N GLU A 224 18.49 -27.41 -67.02
CA GLU A 224 19.50 -26.84 -67.91
C GLU A 224 20.25 -27.93 -68.68
N ILE A 225 20.52 -29.07 -68.04
CA ILE A 225 21.16 -30.23 -68.68
C ILE A 225 20.27 -30.81 -69.79
N LYS A 226 18.95 -30.92 -69.54
CA LYS A 226 18.00 -31.39 -70.56
C LYS A 226 17.94 -30.43 -71.74
N LEU A 227 17.92 -29.13 -71.45
CA LEU A 227 17.85 -28.09 -72.47
C LEU A 227 19.13 -28.07 -73.33
N LEU A 228 20.31 -28.22 -72.70
CA LEU A 228 21.59 -28.31 -73.39
C LEU A 228 21.71 -29.56 -74.26
N ARG A 229 21.15 -30.70 -73.82
CA ARG A 229 21.13 -31.94 -74.61
C ARG A 229 20.32 -31.77 -75.91
N VAL A 230 19.27 -30.94 -75.88
CA VAL A 230 18.38 -30.70 -77.03
C VAL A 230 18.91 -29.60 -77.94
N GLN A 231 19.37 -28.47 -77.37
CA GLN A 231 19.81 -27.32 -78.14
C GLN A 231 21.21 -27.52 -78.73
N ASP A 232 22.17 -27.97 -77.92
CA ASP A 232 23.58 -28.06 -78.31
C ASP A 232 24.23 -29.37 -77.83
N PRO A 233 23.97 -30.50 -78.52
CA PRO A 233 24.49 -31.81 -78.11
C PRO A 233 26.03 -31.88 -78.10
N LYS A 234 26.71 -31.05 -78.90
CA LYS A 234 28.18 -30.96 -78.91
C LYS A 234 28.74 -30.35 -77.62
N LEU A 235 28.10 -29.29 -77.12
CA LEU A 235 28.50 -28.64 -75.86
C LEU A 235 28.17 -29.52 -74.65
N TYR A 236 27.03 -30.23 -74.70
CA TYR A 236 26.68 -31.24 -73.70
C TYR A 236 27.79 -32.31 -73.56
N ASN A 237 28.23 -32.90 -74.67
CA ASN A 237 29.29 -33.92 -74.65
C ASN A 237 30.64 -33.37 -74.15
N LEU A 238 30.95 -32.10 -74.42
CA LEU A 238 32.15 -31.45 -73.88
C LEU A 238 32.07 -31.27 -72.37
N TYR A 239 30.92 -30.86 -71.83
CA TYR A 239 30.75 -30.70 -70.39
C TYR A 239 30.68 -32.02 -69.62
N VAL A 240 30.18 -33.08 -70.25
CA VAL A 240 30.31 -34.45 -69.73
C VAL A 240 31.78 -34.87 -69.68
N LYS A 241 32.54 -34.67 -70.77
CA LYS A 241 33.99 -34.98 -70.80
C LYS A 241 34.81 -34.16 -69.80
N GLN A 242 34.41 -32.91 -69.55
CA GLN A 242 35.06 -32.03 -68.57
C GLN A 242 34.64 -32.32 -67.12
N GLY A 243 33.76 -33.31 -66.87
CA GLY A 243 33.32 -33.68 -65.52
C GLY A 243 32.42 -32.63 -64.85
N LYS A 244 31.88 -31.67 -65.62
CA LYS A 244 30.96 -30.62 -65.13
C LYS A 244 29.52 -31.11 -65.03
N ILE A 245 29.19 -32.18 -65.74
CA ILE A 245 27.91 -32.90 -65.65
C ILE A 245 28.26 -34.32 -65.19
N LYS A 246 27.80 -34.72 -64.00
CA LYS A 246 27.88 -36.11 -63.57
C LYS A 246 26.64 -36.85 -64.06
N LEU A 247 26.86 -37.93 -64.81
CA LEU A 247 25.82 -38.91 -65.05
C LEU A 247 25.74 -39.75 -63.77
N GLU A 248 24.67 -39.60 -63.00
CA GLU A 248 24.36 -40.60 -61.98
C GLU A 248 23.98 -41.89 -62.74
N GLU A 249 24.73 -42.98 -62.52
CA GLU A 249 24.35 -44.32 -62.98
C GLU A 249 23.15 -44.86 -62.20
#